data_AF-A0A433SHN2-F1
#
_entry.id   AF-A0A433SHN2-F1
#
_cell.length_a   1.000
_cell.length_b   1.000
_cell.length_c   1.000
_cell.angle_alpha   90.00
_cell.angle_beta   90.00
_cell.angle_gamma   90.00
#
_symmetry.space_group_name_H-M   'P 1'
#
loop_
_entity.id
_entity.type
_entity.pdbx_description
1 polymer ?
#
loop_
_entity_poly.entity_id
_entity_poly.type
_entity_poly.pdbx_seq_one_letter_code
_entity_poly.pdbx_strand_id
1 'polypeptide(L)'
;MKYPIVIEWGDDATAHGIHIPDLNASTSGDTIEKAFEAAIEAADLELQNIASQGKNIPTPSPIETLRFKKEFRDMGWGFIDVDITPFQGKTEKINVTIPQRIIAAIDNYVSRFNLKSRSSFLSEAALEKIKSPSLSSSIKVIQINKKTRRVVFGPALKYFDLDYSLPFSKLRPLLEVAISSAIELDPQFSHLADKDVRVHEGSHHLDIIEDGVGSLELLIITDEESY
;
A
#
# COMPACT_ATOMS: atom_id res chain seq x y z
N MET A 1 -6.01 13.24 -4.47
CA MET A 1 -5.36 12.02 -5.02
C MET A 1 -4.73 12.42 -6.33
N LYS A 2 -3.49 12.00 -6.59
CA LYS A 2 -2.76 12.38 -7.80
C LYS A 2 -2.95 11.34 -8.90
N TYR A 3 -3.79 11.62 -9.89
CA TYR A 3 -3.99 10.74 -11.04
C TYR A 3 -2.98 11.07 -12.14
N PRO A 4 -2.31 10.06 -12.73
CA PRO A 4 -1.48 10.28 -13.90
C PRO A 4 -2.35 10.73 -15.07
N ILE A 5 -1.81 11.65 -15.86
CA ILE A 5 -2.42 12.06 -17.12
C ILE A 5 -1.44 11.89 -18.26
N VAL A 6 -2.00 11.56 -19.42
CA VAL A 6 -1.31 11.48 -20.71
C VAL A 6 -1.68 12.72 -21.51
N ILE A 7 -0.67 13.42 -22.01
CA ILE A 7 -0.81 14.66 -22.77
C ILE A 7 -0.50 14.36 -24.23
N GLU A 8 -1.49 14.55 -25.09
CA GLU A 8 -1.34 14.55 -26.53
C GLU A 8 -1.14 16.00 -26.99
N TRP A 9 0.06 16.31 -27.46
CA TRP A 9 0.39 17.67 -27.89
C TRP A 9 -0.23 17.94 -29.27
N GLY A 10 -1.16 18.88 -29.29
CA GLY A 10 -1.69 19.48 -30.52
C GLY A 10 -0.75 20.56 -31.09
N ASP A 11 -1.23 21.19 -32.16
CA ASP A 11 -0.58 22.25 -32.92
C ASP A 11 -1.59 23.30 -33.39
N ASP A 12 -1.19 24.22 -34.28
CA ASP A 12 -2.05 25.31 -34.79
C ASP A 12 -3.33 24.80 -35.51
N ALA A 13 -3.39 23.52 -35.88
CA ALA A 13 -4.52 22.89 -36.55
C ALA A 13 -5.24 21.83 -35.70
N THR A 14 -4.67 21.44 -34.56
CA THR A 14 -5.15 20.32 -33.74
C THR A 14 -5.15 20.67 -32.24
N ALA A 15 -6.24 20.37 -31.54
CA ALA A 15 -6.35 20.65 -30.11
C ALA A 15 -5.42 19.74 -29.28
N HIS A 16 -5.01 20.22 -28.11
CA HIS A 16 -4.28 19.41 -27.13
C HIS A 16 -5.24 18.44 -26.45
N GLY A 17 -4.86 17.17 -26.38
CA GLY A 17 -5.62 16.11 -25.71
C GLY A 17 -5.07 15.80 -24.31
N ILE A 18 -5.96 15.50 -23.36
CA ILE A 18 -5.58 14.94 -22.06
C ILE A 18 -6.42 13.68 -21.80
N HIS A 19 -5.74 12.59 -21.46
CA HIS A 19 -6.35 11.35 -21.05
C HIS A 19 -5.95 10.99 -19.61
N ILE A 20 -6.92 10.53 -18.82
CA ILE A 20 -6.74 10.07 -17.44
C ILE A 20 -6.98 8.55 -17.43
N PRO A 21 -5.93 7.72 -17.57
CA PRO A 21 -6.09 6.29 -17.84
C PRO A 21 -6.87 5.52 -16.76
N ASP A 22 -6.68 5.87 -15.49
CA ASP A 22 -7.32 5.17 -14.37
C ASP A 22 -8.80 5.53 -14.19
N LEU A 23 -9.24 6.65 -14.78
CA LEU A 23 -10.64 7.06 -14.80
C LEU A 23 -11.29 6.80 -16.16
N ASN A 24 -10.53 6.39 -17.18
CA ASN A 24 -11.02 6.26 -18.56
C ASN A 24 -11.72 7.55 -19.07
N ALA A 25 -11.20 8.71 -18.64
CA ALA A 25 -11.73 10.01 -19.00
C ALA A 25 -10.76 10.71 -19.97
N SER A 26 -11.29 11.27 -21.06
CA SER A 26 -10.51 12.04 -22.04
C SER A 26 -11.17 13.37 -22.32
N THR A 27 -10.35 14.38 -22.59
CA THR A 27 -10.80 15.72 -22.97
C THR A 27 -9.80 16.36 -23.94
N SER A 28 -10.16 17.51 -24.49
CA SER A 28 -9.26 18.31 -25.31
C SER A 28 -9.50 19.81 -25.11
N GLY A 29 -8.51 20.62 -25.49
CA GLY A 29 -8.60 22.08 -25.42
C GLY A 29 -7.69 22.75 -26.45
N ASP A 30 -8.08 23.93 -26.92
CA ASP A 30 -7.30 24.73 -27.88
C ASP A 30 -5.93 25.14 -27.30
N THR A 31 -5.82 25.21 -25.98
CA THR A 31 -4.55 25.40 -25.28
C THR A 31 -4.38 24.27 -24.26
N ILE A 32 -3.12 24.02 -23.87
CA ILE A 32 -2.82 23.02 -22.86
C ILE A 32 -3.51 23.34 -21.53
N GLU A 33 -3.56 24.62 -21.12
CA GLU A 33 -4.23 25.06 -19.89
C GLU A 33 -5.74 24.74 -19.92
N LYS A 34 -6.42 25.01 -21.05
CA LYS A 34 -7.84 24.67 -21.21
C LYS A 34 -8.07 23.16 -21.16
N ALA A 35 -7.20 22.38 -21.79
CA ALA A 35 -7.28 20.93 -21.74
C ALA A 35 -7.13 20.41 -20.30
N PHE A 36 -6.24 21.03 -19.51
CA PHE A 36 -6.05 20.73 -18.08
C PHE A 36 -7.28 21.06 -17.24
N GLU A 37 -7.87 22.24 -17.42
CA GLU A 37 -9.11 22.63 -16.73
C GLU A 37 -10.25 21.65 -17.05
N ALA A 38 -10.43 21.33 -18.33
CA ALA A 38 -11.43 20.36 -18.76
C ALA A 38 -11.15 18.94 -18.24
N ALA A 39 -9.88 18.58 -17.98
CA ALA A 39 -9.52 17.27 -17.47
C ALA A 39 -9.92 17.13 -15.99
N ILE A 40 -9.83 18.21 -15.21
CA ILE A 40 -10.30 18.24 -13.83
C ILE A 40 -11.81 18.03 -13.79
N GLU A 41 -12.56 18.70 -14.66
CA GLU A 41 -14.02 18.52 -14.76
C GLU A 41 -14.39 17.10 -15.20
N ALA A 42 -13.67 16.55 -16.18
CA ALA A 42 -13.89 15.17 -16.64
C ALA A 42 -13.59 14.14 -15.54
N ALA A 43 -12.54 14.36 -14.74
CA ALA A 43 -12.23 13.53 -13.58
C ALA A 43 -13.37 13.57 -12.54
N ASP A 44 -13.87 14.76 -12.22
CA ASP A 44 -14.96 14.96 -11.26
C ASP A 44 -16.23 14.22 -11.71
N LEU A 45 -16.64 14.41 -12.97
CA LEU A 45 -17.82 13.75 -13.55
C LEU A 45 -17.70 12.23 -13.49
N GLU A 46 -16.54 11.68 -13.84
CA GLU A 46 -16.38 10.23 -13.86
C GLU A 46 -16.29 9.63 -12.45
N LEU A 47 -15.69 10.33 -11.50
CA LEU A 47 -15.72 9.94 -10.09
C LEU A 47 -17.15 9.97 -9.51
N GLN A 48 -17.98 10.96 -9.89
CA GLN A 48 -19.40 10.97 -9.56
C GLN A 48 -20.14 9.76 -10.15
N ASN A 49 -19.88 9.43 -11.42
CA ASN A 49 -20.47 8.26 -12.08
C ASN A 49 -20.10 6.97 -11.33
N ILE A 50 -18.82 6.76 -11.03
CA ILE A 50 -18.31 5.59 -10.30
C ILE A 50 -18.96 5.49 -8.91
N ALA A 51 -19.02 6.60 -8.17
CA ALA A 51 -19.62 6.63 -6.84
C ALA A 51 -21.13 6.35 -6.87
N SER A 52 -21.86 6.90 -7.85
CA SER A 52 -23.31 6.68 -8.00
C SER A 52 -23.67 5.21 -8.27
N GLN A 53 -22.74 4.46 -8.88
CA GLN A 53 -22.85 3.03 -9.14
C GLN A 53 -22.43 2.17 -7.94
N GLY A 54 -22.04 2.77 -6.81
CA GLY A 54 -21.54 2.07 -5.63
C GLY A 54 -20.20 1.35 -5.86
N LYS A 55 -19.46 1.74 -6.91
CA LYS A 55 -18.14 1.17 -7.22
C LYS A 55 -17.05 1.89 -6.40
N ASN A 56 -15.97 1.19 -6.13
CA ASN A 56 -14.81 1.78 -5.48
C ASN A 56 -14.11 2.78 -6.41
N ILE A 57 -13.62 3.88 -5.83
CA ILE A 57 -12.81 4.87 -6.53
C ILE A 57 -11.49 4.23 -7.00
N PRO A 58 -11.14 4.32 -8.30
CA PRO A 58 -9.91 3.72 -8.84
C PRO A 58 -8.66 4.27 -8.16
N THR A 59 -7.71 3.40 -7.86
CA THR A 59 -6.40 3.83 -7.34
C THR A 59 -5.50 4.26 -8.49
N PRO A 60 -4.82 5.42 -8.42
CA PRO A 60 -3.89 5.88 -9.44
C PRO A 60 -2.77 4.88 -9.69
N SER A 61 -2.52 4.60 -10.97
CA SER A 61 -1.41 3.79 -11.43
C SER A 61 -0.10 4.61 -11.46
N PRO A 62 1.07 4.00 -11.21
CA PRO A 62 2.35 4.66 -11.43
C PRO A 62 2.55 4.96 -12.93
N ILE A 63 3.10 6.13 -13.27
CA ILE A 63 3.44 6.48 -14.67
C ILE A 63 4.44 5.46 -15.24
N GLU A 64 5.34 4.94 -14.41
CA GLU A 64 6.34 3.95 -14.76
C GLU A 64 5.73 2.68 -15.33
N THR A 65 4.52 2.30 -14.93
CA THR A 65 3.84 1.12 -15.48
C THR A 65 3.08 1.46 -16.75
N LEU A 66 2.47 2.65 -16.81
CA LEU A 66 1.62 3.07 -17.93
C LEU A 66 2.42 3.47 -19.17
N ARG A 67 3.58 4.13 -19.02
CA ARG A 67 4.37 4.67 -20.15
C ARG A 67 4.85 3.65 -21.17
N PHE A 68 4.85 2.37 -20.82
CA PHE A 68 5.26 1.29 -21.72
C PHE A 68 4.11 0.77 -22.60
N LYS A 69 2.87 1.23 -22.38
CA LYS A 69 1.74 0.88 -23.25
C LYS A 69 1.93 1.48 -24.63
N LYS A 70 1.63 0.69 -25.67
CA LYS A 70 1.81 1.08 -27.07
C LYS A 70 1.02 2.34 -27.42
N GLU A 71 -0.14 2.53 -26.82
CA GLU A 71 -1.05 3.67 -27.04
C GLU A 71 -0.55 5.01 -26.46
N PHE A 72 0.45 5.00 -25.58
CA PHE A 72 0.99 6.23 -24.95
C PHE A 72 2.43 6.54 -25.39
N ARG A 73 2.87 5.97 -26.52
CA ARG A 73 4.20 6.28 -27.07
C ARG A 73 4.27 7.73 -27.48
N ASP A 74 5.41 8.35 -27.19
CA ASP A 74 5.75 9.73 -27.57
C ASP A 74 4.79 10.81 -27.01
N MET A 75 3.94 10.43 -26.03
CA MET A 75 3.04 11.34 -25.34
C MET A 75 3.71 12.01 -24.14
N GLY A 76 3.23 13.21 -23.80
CA GLY A 76 3.58 13.90 -22.57
C GLY A 76 2.93 13.26 -21.34
N TRP A 77 3.47 13.54 -20.17
CA TRP A 77 2.97 13.01 -18.90
C TRP A 77 2.87 14.12 -17.86
N GLY A 78 1.86 13.99 -17.00
CA GLY A 78 1.67 14.87 -15.86
C GLY A 78 0.85 14.22 -14.77
N PHE A 79 0.46 15.02 -13.78
CA PHE A 79 -0.49 14.64 -12.75
C PHE A 79 -1.56 15.70 -12.59
N ILE A 80 -2.77 15.27 -12.28
CA ILE A 80 -3.83 16.11 -11.73
C ILE A 80 -4.10 15.69 -10.28
N ASP A 81 -4.28 16.66 -9.39
CA ASP A 81 -4.70 16.37 -8.01
C ASP A 81 -6.21 16.55 -7.91
N VAL A 82 -6.89 15.47 -7.55
CA VAL A 82 -8.35 15.41 -7.48
C VAL A 82 -8.77 15.08 -6.05
N ASP A 83 -9.59 15.93 -5.45
CA ASP A 83 -10.19 15.65 -4.15
C ASP A 83 -11.28 14.58 -4.29
N ILE A 84 -10.99 13.37 -3.84
CA ILE A 84 -11.93 12.25 -3.92
C ILE A 84 -12.88 12.15 -2.72
N THR A 85 -12.70 12.98 -1.68
CA THR A 85 -13.54 12.94 -0.47
C THR A 85 -15.04 12.97 -0.77
N PRO A 86 -15.56 13.76 -1.72
CA PRO A 86 -16.99 13.77 -2.05
C PRO A 86 -17.53 12.42 -2.56
N PHE A 87 -16.67 11.57 -3.10
CA PHE A 87 -17.05 10.33 -3.79
C PHE A 87 -16.89 9.07 -2.93
N GLN A 88 -16.42 9.19 -1.69
CA GLN A 88 -16.26 8.06 -0.75
C GLN A 88 -17.59 7.60 -0.11
N GLY A 89 -18.73 8.14 -0.54
CA GLY A 89 -20.06 7.84 -0.01
C GLY A 89 -20.57 8.91 0.97
N LYS A 90 -21.77 8.69 1.52
CA LYS A 90 -22.34 9.60 2.52
C LYS A 90 -21.49 9.59 3.78
N THR A 91 -21.05 10.77 4.22
CA THR A 91 -20.40 10.92 5.53
C THR A 91 -21.40 10.58 6.63
N GLU A 92 -21.10 9.54 7.42
CA GLU A 92 -21.83 9.25 8.64
C GLU A 92 -21.16 9.92 9.86
N LYS A 93 -21.96 10.60 10.67
CA LYS A 93 -21.48 11.20 11.92
C LYS A 93 -21.46 10.13 13.01
N ILE A 94 -20.27 9.76 13.46
CA ILE A 94 -20.07 8.83 14.57
C ILE A 94 -19.65 9.59 15.84
N ASN A 95 -20.03 9.07 17.01
CA ASN A 95 -19.53 9.52 18.31
C ASN A 95 -18.44 8.57 18.79
N VAL A 96 -17.27 9.08 19.15
CA VAL A 96 -16.11 8.28 19.59
C VAL A 96 -15.48 8.85 20.85
N THR A 97 -14.89 7.96 21.66
CA THR A 97 -14.12 8.35 22.85
C THR A 97 -12.64 8.28 22.52
N ILE A 98 -11.94 9.42 22.59
CA ILE A 98 -10.50 9.53 22.32
C ILE A 98 -9.83 10.25 23.49
N PRO A 99 -8.67 9.77 23.99
CA PRO A 99 -7.95 10.46 25.06
C PRO A 99 -7.62 11.92 24.70
N GLN A 100 -7.76 12.83 25.67
CA GLN A 100 -7.58 14.28 25.45
C GLN A 100 -6.21 14.64 24.86
N ARG A 101 -5.15 13.95 25.30
CA ARG A 101 -3.79 14.12 24.76
C ARG A 101 -3.70 13.81 23.26
N ILE A 102 -4.45 12.81 22.79
CA ILE A 102 -4.48 12.43 21.38
C ILE A 102 -5.26 13.47 20.57
N ILE A 103 -6.39 13.96 21.09
CA ILE A 103 -7.13 15.06 20.44
C ILE A 103 -6.24 16.30 20.26
N ALA A 104 -5.49 16.70 21.29
CA ALA A 104 -4.58 17.84 21.20
C ALA A 104 -3.46 17.63 20.16
N ALA A 105 -2.94 16.41 20.04
CA ALA A 105 -1.95 16.06 19.03
C ALA A 105 -2.54 16.13 17.60
N ILE A 106 -3.76 15.63 17.41
CA ILE A 106 -4.47 15.72 16.12
C ILE A 106 -4.70 17.19 15.74
N ASP A 107 -5.16 18.02 16.68
CA ASP A 107 -5.38 19.45 16.43
C ASP A 107 -4.11 20.18 16.00
N ASN A 108 -2.99 19.90 16.68
CA ASN A 108 -1.71 20.47 16.33
C ASN A 108 -1.28 20.04 14.91
N TYR A 109 -1.48 18.77 14.56
CA TYR A 109 -1.15 18.23 13.24
C TYR A 109 -2.01 18.89 12.14
N VAL A 110 -3.33 18.91 12.33
CA VAL A 110 -4.29 19.52 11.38
C VAL A 110 -3.94 20.99 11.13
N SER A 111 -3.64 21.75 12.19
CA SER A 111 -3.24 23.16 12.07
C SER A 111 -1.89 23.32 11.37
N ARG A 112 -0.88 22.52 11.74
CA ARG A 112 0.48 22.61 11.20
C ARG A 112 0.55 22.30 9.71
N PHE A 113 -0.22 21.32 9.25
CA PHE A 113 -0.22 20.86 7.86
C PHE A 113 -1.42 21.37 7.05
N ASN A 114 -2.19 22.31 7.59
CA ASN A 114 -3.34 22.94 6.94
C ASN A 114 -4.36 21.93 6.38
N LEU A 115 -4.66 20.88 7.14
CA LEU A 115 -5.66 19.87 6.76
C LEU A 115 -7.08 20.42 6.95
N LYS A 116 -8.04 19.89 6.18
CA LYS A 116 -9.44 20.36 6.20
C LYS A 116 -10.12 20.23 7.57
N SER A 117 -9.91 19.11 8.28
CA SER A 117 -10.56 18.84 9.57
C SER A 117 -9.93 17.64 10.29
N ARG A 118 -10.28 17.46 11.58
CA ARG A 118 -10.01 16.22 12.33
C ARG A 118 -10.56 14.99 11.62
N SER A 119 -11.76 15.10 11.03
CA SER A 119 -12.40 14.01 10.30
C SER A 119 -11.59 13.61 9.07
N SER A 120 -11.06 14.58 8.30
CA SER A 120 -10.16 14.31 7.16
C SER A 120 -8.93 13.52 7.60
N PHE A 121 -8.27 14.00 8.66
CA PHE A 121 -7.09 13.34 9.23
C PHE A 121 -7.39 11.90 9.66
N LEU A 122 -8.48 11.69 10.42
CA LEU A 122 -8.87 10.36 10.90
C LEU A 122 -9.25 9.42 9.75
N SER A 123 -9.96 9.92 8.73
CA SER A 123 -10.32 9.14 7.55
C SER A 123 -9.09 8.73 6.72
N GLU A 124 -8.15 9.64 6.51
CA GLU A 124 -6.89 9.34 5.81
C GLU A 124 -6.04 8.33 6.58
N ALA A 125 -5.88 8.51 7.89
CA ALA A 125 -5.14 7.57 8.75
C ALA A 125 -5.81 6.17 8.78
N ALA A 126 -7.15 6.13 8.82
CA ALA A 126 -7.90 4.87 8.74
C ALA A 126 -7.70 4.21 7.37
N LEU A 127 -7.78 4.97 6.27
CA LEU A 127 -7.57 4.44 4.93
C LEU A 127 -6.14 3.95 4.73
N GLU A 128 -5.13 4.67 5.24
CA GLU A 128 -3.74 4.24 5.25
C GLU A 128 -3.59 2.91 6.00
N LYS A 129 -4.22 2.78 7.18
CA LYS A 129 -4.20 1.54 7.96
C LYS A 129 -4.96 0.39 7.31
N ILE A 130 -6.02 0.67 6.55
CA ILE A 130 -6.80 -0.34 5.81
C ILE A 130 -6.03 -0.79 4.55
N LYS A 131 -5.40 0.14 3.83
CA LYS A 131 -4.58 -0.13 2.63
C LYS A 131 -3.23 -0.74 2.95
N SER A 132 -2.71 -0.42 4.12
CA SER A 132 -1.57 -1.09 4.76
C SER A 132 -2.13 -1.96 5.87
N PRO A 133 -2.97 -2.99 5.56
CA PRO A 133 -3.49 -3.85 6.59
C PRO A 133 -2.28 -4.34 7.37
N SER A 134 -2.27 -4.06 8.67
CA SER A 134 -1.28 -4.58 9.58
C SER A 134 -1.08 -6.05 9.24
N LEU A 135 0.11 -6.37 8.74
CA LEU A 135 0.56 -7.74 8.52
C LEU A 135 -0.32 -8.52 7.50
N SER A 136 -0.50 -8.06 6.25
CA SER A 136 -0.92 -9.00 5.19
C SER A 136 0.18 -10.06 5.05
N SER A 137 -0.05 -11.25 5.59
CA SER A 137 0.90 -12.36 5.53
C SER A 137 1.32 -12.60 4.08
N SER A 138 2.58 -12.29 3.78
CA SER A 138 3.15 -12.63 2.48
C SER A 138 3.43 -14.13 2.49
N ILE A 139 3.25 -14.80 1.36
CA ILE A 139 3.53 -16.24 1.24
C ILE A 139 4.55 -16.43 0.11
N LYS A 140 5.60 -17.20 0.38
CA LYS A 140 6.60 -17.65 -0.60
C LYS A 140 6.67 -19.17 -0.55
N VAL A 141 6.55 -19.81 -1.71
CA VAL A 141 6.68 -21.27 -1.86
C VAL A 141 7.96 -21.58 -2.63
N ILE A 142 8.76 -22.50 -2.11
CA ILE A 142 10.07 -22.88 -2.67
C ILE A 142 10.12 -24.39 -2.84
N GLN A 143 10.51 -24.86 -4.03
CA GLN A 143 10.74 -26.29 -4.25
C GLN A 143 12.14 -26.65 -3.71
N ILE A 144 12.22 -27.42 -2.62
CA ILE A 144 13.50 -27.84 -2.01
C ILE A 144 14.07 -29.06 -2.73
N ASN A 145 13.22 -30.06 -2.99
CA ASN A 145 13.55 -31.26 -3.77
C ASN A 145 12.28 -31.81 -4.42
N LYS A 146 12.30 -32.96 -5.12
CA LYS A 146 11.10 -33.48 -5.83
C LYS A 146 9.87 -33.72 -4.95
N LYS A 147 10.06 -33.98 -3.66
CA LYS A 147 8.98 -34.32 -2.72
C LYS A 147 8.70 -33.21 -1.71
N THR A 148 9.69 -32.38 -1.39
CA THR A 148 9.55 -31.35 -0.34
C THR A 148 9.40 -29.96 -0.96
N ARG A 149 8.34 -29.26 -0.51
CA ARG A 149 8.14 -27.82 -0.77
C ARG A 149 8.21 -27.09 0.56
N ARG A 150 8.91 -25.96 0.57
CA ARG A 150 8.94 -25.07 1.71
C ARG A 150 7.93 -23.96 1.52
N VAL A 151 7.11 -23.73 2.53
CA VAL A 151 6.20 -22.58 2.61
C VAL A 151 6.75 -21.62 3.65
N VAL A 152 7.10 -20.42 3.23
CA VAL A 152 7.46 -19.33 4.12
C VAL A 152 6.29 -18.37 4.11
N PHE A 153 5.72 -18.10 5.26
CA PHE A 153 4.64 -17.15 5.36
C PHE A 153 4.71 -16.32 6.62
N GLY A 154 4.06 -15.18 6.54
CA GLY A 154 3.98 -14.26 7.65
C GLY A 154 4.33 -12.86 7.19
N PRO A 155 3.99 -11.90 8.03
CA PRO A 155 4.13 -10.50 7.69
C PRO A 155 5.58 -9.99 7.77
N ALA A 156 6.45 -10.66 8.54
CA ALA A 156 7.87 -10.32 8.59
C ALA A 156 8.64 -10.75 7.32
N LEU A 157 8.03 -11.57 6.44
CA LEU A 157 8.68 -12.10 5.23
C LEU A 157 9.24 -11.01 4.31
N LYS A 158 8.56 -9.87 4.19
CA LYS A 158 8.99 -8.76 3.35
C LYS A 158 10.14 -7.93 3.94
N TYR A 159 10.52 -8.19 5.20
CA TYR A 159 11.56 -7.45 5.92
C TYR A 159 12.88 -8.23 5.99
N PHE A 160 12.83 -9.55 5.83
CA PHE A 160 14.00 -10.42 5.95
C PHE A 160 14.45 -10.91 4.57
N ASP A 161 15.55 -10.32 4.08
CA ASP A 161 16.22 -10.79 2.87
C ASP A 161 17.12 -12.00 3.18
N LEU A 162 16.49 -13.16 3.34
CA LEU A 162 17.16 -14.43 3.64
C LEU A 162 17.04 -15.42 2.48
N ASP A 163 18.08 -16.25 2.31
CA ASP A 163 17.99 -17.43 1.45
C ASP A 163 17.20 -18.55 2.14
N TYR A 164 15.89 -18.51 1.95
CA TYR A 164 14.96 -19.49 2.51
C TYR A 164 15.09 -20.91 1.91
N SER A 165 15.93 -21.11 0.88
CA SER A 165 16.19 -22.45 0.31
C SER A 165 17.16 -23.28 1.15
N LEU A 166 17.86 -22.67 2.10
CA LEU A 166 18.81 -23.32 3.00
C LEU A 166 18.15 -24.33 3.95
N PRO A 167 18.81 -25.42 4.37
CA PRO A 167 18.28 -26.31 5.42
C PRO A 167 18.09 -25.56 6.75
N PHE A 168 17.18 -26.01 7.61
CA PHE A 168 16.85 -25.33 8.87
C PHE A 168 18.07 -25.09 9.76
N SER A 169 19.01 -26.03 9.81
CA SER A 169 20.28 -25.88 10.55
C SER A 169 21.12 -24.67 10.13
N LYS A 170 20.98 -24.18 8.89
CA LYS A 170 21.64 -22.98 8.40
C LYS A 170 20.72 -21.75 8.40
N LEU A 171 19.43 -21.95 8.18
CA LEU A 171 18.45 -20.87 8.09
C LEU A 171 18.10 -20.28 9.45
N ARG A 172 17.99 -21.12 10.49
CA ARG A 172 17.68 -20.71 11.86
C ARG A 172 18.60 -19.62 12.41
N PRO A 173 19.95 -19.78 12.46
CA PRO A 173 20.82 -18.75 13.02
C PRO A 173 20.76 -17.43 12.21
N LEU A 174 20.50 -17.50 10.90
CA LEU A 174 20.28 -16.30 10.09
C LEU A 174 18.99 -15.59 10.47
N LEU A 175 17.92 -16.35 10.70
CA LEU A 175 16.63 -15.80 11.13
C LEU A 175 16.73 -15.19 12.53
N GLU A 176 17.47 -15.81 13.46
CA GLU A 176 17.75 -15.26 14.79
C GLU A 176 18.43 -13.90 14.69
N VAL A 177 19.49 -13.78 13.88
CA VAL A 177 20.16 -12.49 13.66
C VAL A 177 19.24 -11.46 13.01
N ALA A 178 18.43 -11.88 12.03
CA ALA A 178 17.52 -10.99 11.32
C ALA A 178 16.45 -10.40 12.25
N ILE A 179 15.79 -11.23 13.08
CA ILE A 179 14.76 -10.74 14.01
C ILE A 179 15.37 -9.86 15.10
N SER A 180 16.50 -10.23 15.68
CA SER A 180 17.17 -9.40 16.70
C SER A 180 17.57 -8.04 16.14
N SER A 181 18.12 -8.01 14.92
CA SER A 181 18.49 -6.75 14.26
C SER A 181 17.27 -5.90 13.92
N ALA A 182 16.16 -6.52 13.51
CA ALA A 182 14.93 -5.79 13.20
C ALA A 182 14.28 -5.17 14.44
N ILE A 183 14.28 -5.87 15.59
CA ILE A 183 13.80 -5.33 16.86
C ILE A 183 14.58 -4.06 17.26
N GLU A 184 15.90 -4.05 17.00
CA GLU A 184 16.76 -2.91 17.34
C GLU A 184 16.65 -1.75 16.34
N LEU A 185 16.53 -2.04 15.04
CA LEU A 185 16.73 -1.06 13.98
C LEU A 185 15.44 -0.58 13.29
N ASP A 186 14.37 -1.39 13.26
CA ASP A 186 13.13 -1.06 12.55
C ASP A 186 11.99 -0.73 13.53
N PRO A 187 11.46 0.50 13.52
CA PRO A 187 10.35 0.91 14.38
C PRO A 187 9.12 -0.01 14.32
N GLN A 188 8.92 -0.76 13.24
CA GLN A 188 7.81 -1.71 13.10
C GLN A 188 7.91 -2.89 14.06
N PHE A 189 9.11 -3.24 14.52
CA PHE A 189 9.36 -4.33 15.46
C PHE A 189 9.61 -3.85 16.90
N SER A 190 9.60 -2.53 17.15
CA SER A 190 9.84 -1.93 18.48
C SER A 190 8.94 -2.47 19.60
N HIS A 191 7.72 -2.89 19.27
CA HIS A 191 6.77 -3.50 20.21
C HIS A 191 7.21 -4.88 20.74
N LEU A 192 8.28 -5.45 20.19
CA LEU A 192 8.87 -6.72 20.61
C LEU A 192 10.10 -6.52 21.51
N ALA A 193 10.59 -5.29 21.70
CA ALA A 193 11.83 -5.02 22.43
C ALA A 193 11.82 -5.51 23.89
N ASP A 194 10.64 -5.52 24.52
CA ASP A 194 10.46 -5.98 25.91
C ASP A 194 10.12 -7.48 26.02
N LYS A 195 10.13 -8.22 24.90
CA LYS A 195 9.76 -9.65 24.83
C LYS A 195 10.98 -10.54 24.70
N ASP A 196 10.90 -11.76 25.23
CA ASP A 196 11.92 -12.80 25.02
C ASP A 196 11.69 -13.49 23.67
N VAL A 197 12.04 -12.78 22.57
CA VAL A 197 11.84 -13.28 21.20
C VAL A 197 12.94 -14.26 20.81
N ARG A 198 12.55 -15.44 20.33
CA ARG A 198 13.47 -16.49 19.88
C ARG A 198 12.95 -17.18 18.61
N VAL A 199 13.85 -17.84 17.89
CA VAL A 199 13.47 -18.74 16.79
C VAL A 199 13.35 -20.15 17.33
N HIS A 200 12.13 -20.70 17.28
CA HIS A 200 11.84 -22.08 17.59
C HIS A 200 12.02 -22.97 16.36
N GLU A 201 12.59 -24.15 16.56
CA GLU A 201 12.73 -25.18 15.53
C GLU A 201 11.98 -26.44 15.96
N GLY A 202 10.87 -26.71 15.26
CA GLY A 202 10.11 -27.94 15.39
C GLY A 202 10.57 -28.99 14.37
N SER A 203 9.88 -30.14 14.34
CA SER A 203 10.25 -31.26 13.45
C SER A 203 10.22 -30.91 11.95
N HIS A 204 9.34 -29.99 11.56
CA HIS A 204 9.11 -29.61 10.16
C HIS A 204 8.93 -28.10 9.96
N HIS A 205 9.27 -27.28 10.97
CA HIS A 205 9.11 -25.84 10.84
C HIS A 205 10.11 -25.02 11.67
N LEU A 206 10.31 -23.77 11.25
CA LEU A 206 10.85 -22.69 12.06
C LEU A 206 9.75 -21.67 12.33
N ASP A 207 9.71 -21.12 13.54
CA ASP A 207 8.77 -20.08 13.95
C ASP A 207 9.46 -19.04 14.83
N ILE A 208 9.04 -17.79 14.73
CA ILE A 208 9.44 -16.73 15.64
C ILE A 208 8.43 -16.72 16.79
N ILE A 209 8.92 -17.02 17.99
CA ILE A 209 8.11 -17.18 19.20
C ILE A 209 8.52 -16.17 20.27
N GLU A 210 7.65 -15.98 21.24
CA GLU A 210 7.98 -15.41 22.55
C GLU A 210 8.12 -16.56 23.56
N ASP A 211 9.28 -16.65 24.24
CA ASP A 211 9.58 -17.75 25.16
C ASP A 211 8.53 -17.81 26.29
N GLY A 212 7.98 -19.00 26.51
CA GLY A 212 6.88 -19.22 27.46
C GLY A 212 5.49 -18.74 27.03
N VAL A 213 5.33 -18.10 25.86
CA VAL A 213 4.03 -17.63 25.33
C VAL A 213 3.62 -18.43 24.10
N GLY A 214 4.50 -18.56 23.11
CA GLY A 214 4.23 -19.28 21.85
C GLY A 214 4.46 -18.43 20.60
N SER A 215 3.85 -18.85 19.48
CA SER A 215 4.02 -18.20 18.18
C SER A 215 3.65 -16.73 18.22
N LEU A 216 4.50 -15.89 17.61
CA LEU A 216 4.20 -14.49 17.34
C LEU A 216 3.55 -14.29 15.97
N GLU A 217 3.40 -15.36 15.18
CA GLU A 217 2.88 -15.33 13.80
C GLU A 217 3.62 -14.33 12.90
N LEU A 218 4.86 -13.97 13.24
CA LEU A 218 5.67 -12.99 12.51
C LEU A 218 6.26 -13.60 11.25
N LEU A 219 6.82 -14.80 11.37
CA LEU A 219 7.33 -15.57 10.26
C LEU A 219 7.33 -17.05 10.63
N ILE A 220 6.64 -17.85 9.82
CA ILE A 220 6.61 -19.30 9.94
C ILE A 220 7.17 -19.88 8.63
N ILE A 221 8.08 -20.84 8.76
CA ILE A 221 8.68 -21.56 7.65
C ILE A 221 8.37 -23.05 7.84
N THR A 222 7.63 -23.68 6.95
CA THR A 222 7.27 -25.11 7.04
C THR A 222 7.80 -25.88 5.84
N ASP A 223 8.25 -27.12 6.05
CA ASP A 223 8.54 -28.07 4.98
C ASP A 223 7.35 -29.05 4.84
N GLU A 224 6.68 -28.98 3.70
CA GLU A 224 5.56 -29.85 3.31
C GLU A 224 6.05 -30.95 2.37
N GLU A 225 5.83 -32.22 2.75
CA GLU A 225 6.09 -33.36 1.88
C GLU A 225 4.87 -33.66 1.00
N SER A 226 5.10 -33.79 -0.31
CA SER A 226 4.11 -34.28 -1.27
C SER A 226 4.12 -35.81 -1.22
N TYR A 227 2.98 -36.40 -0.84
CA TYR A 227 2.74 -37.84 -0.90
C TYR A 227 2.67 -38.35 -2.34
#